data_AF-A0A7L2RTB3-F1
#
_entry.id   AF-A0A7L2RTB3-F1
#
_cell.length_a   1.000
_cell.length_b   1.000
_cell.length_c   1.000
_cell.angle_alpha   90.00
_cell.angle_beta   90.00
_cell.angle_gamma   90.00
#
_symmetry.space_group_name_H-M   'P 1'
#
loop_
_entity.id
_entity.type
_entity.pdbx_description
1 polymer ?
#
loop_
_entity_poly.entity_id
_entity_poly.type
_entity_poly.pdbx_seq_one_letter_code
_entity_poly.pdbx_strand_id
1 'polypeptide(L)'
;SFESTEEEYQGQMKRKRIRRKKQKSILQISNNLHGEEINSGMQESLVQDNLQLQQTHSPKISKNKKRKMKKKRQKEKKRAAGLVTKTTSVDFTYQPDKNNREEAAGLKDTDEKTDSILDFLQATQQIYFADKKSECTDAAVNSATAQELLKYLESRTISSSDVTHLHRLKSLVLLQDIKRLKDALKQFQEQSMMLPDHTKVATSLFHYWITDILPVRNTK
;
A
#
# COMPACT_ATOMS: atom_id res chain seq x y z
N SER A 1 17.12 41.65 -12.42
CA SER A 1 18.55 41.82 -12.10
C SER A 1 18.65 42.32 -10.68
N PHE A 2 19.22 41.63 -9.71
CA PHE A 2 20.47 40.87 -9.76
C PHE A 2 20.39 39.53 -9.00
N GLU A 3 21.08 38.55 -9.58
CA GLU A 3 21.60 37.32 -8.99
C GLU A 3 22.50 37.62 -7.76
N SER A 4 22.51 36.75 -6.74
CA SER A 4 23.74 36.49 -5.97
C SER A 4 23.67 35.13 -5.28
N THR A 5 24.49 34.22 -5.80
CA THR A 5 24.96 32.96 -5.21
C THR A 5 25.73 33.20 -3.91
N GLU A 6 25.69 32.27 -2.95
CA GLU A 6 26.88 31.80 -2.23
C GLU A 6 26.61 30.50 -1.46
N GLU A 7 27.45 29.50 -1.75
CA GLU A 7 27.56 28.21 -1.07
C GLU A 7 28.37 28.39 0.22
N GLU A 8 27.93 27.84 1.36
CA GLU A 8 28.82 27.66 2.52
C GLU A 8 28.87 26.20 2.97
N TYR A 9 29.96 25.55 2.56
CA TYR A 9 30.43 24.24 3.01
C TYR A 9 30.98 24.33 4.44
N GLN A 10 30.29 23.76 5.42
CA GLN A 10 30.83 23.60 6.79
C GLN A 10 31.09 22.12 7.16
N GLY A 11 32.34 21.71 6.90
CA GLY A 11 33.21 21.02 7.86
C GLY A 11 32.78 19.68 8.48
N GLN A 12 33.16 18.55 7.86
CA GLN A 12 33.22 17.26 8.56
C GLN A 12 34.28 17.27 9.68
N MET A 13 33.82 17.15 10.93
CA MET A 13 34.68 17.03 12.10
C MET A 13 35.33 15.63 12.18
N LYS A 14 36.64 15.55 11.95
CA LYS A 14 37.42 14.30 12.03
C LYS A 14 37.56 13.81 13.49
N ARG A 15 36.93 12.66 13.81
CA ARG A 15 37.04 12.01 15.13
C ARG A 15 38.42 11.35 15.31
N LYS A 16 39.28 11.91 16.18
CA LYS A 16 40.57 11.30 16.57
C LYS A 16 40.35 10.08 17.47
N ARG A 17 41.04 8.98 17.15
CA ARG A 17 40.95 7.69 17.87
C ARG A 17 41.95 7.64 19.02
N ILE A 18 41.47 7.78 20.27
CA ILE A 18 42.31 7.64 21.47
C ILE A 18 42.51 6.14 21.80
N ARG A 19 43.76 5.70 21.89
CA ARG A 19 44.13 4.31 22.19
C ARG A 19 44.52 4.18 23.67
N ARG A 20 43.65 3.60 24.49
CA ARG A 20 43.90 3.39 25.94
C ARG A 20 44.92 2.27 26.18
N LYS A 21 45.96 2.55 26.97
CA LYS A 21 46.96 1.59 27.47
C LYS A 21 46.35 0.81 28.64
N LYS A 22 46.40 -0.52 28.64
CA LYS A 22 45.97 -1.35 29.77
C LYS A 22 47.07 -1.43 30.82
N GLN A 23 46.77 -1.09 32.07
CA GLN A 23 47.59 -1.50 33.22
C GLN A 23 47.20 -2.93 33.63
N LYS A 24 48.20 -3.74 34.00
CA LYS A 24 48.03 -5.11 34.49
C LYS A 24 47.83 -5.02 36.02
N SER A 25 46.69 -5.45 36.54
CA SER A 25 46.51 -5.63 37.99
C SER A 25 47.05 -7.00 38.40
N ILE A 26 48.14 -7.01 39.15
CA ILE A 26 48.63 -8.17 39.90
C ILE A 26 48.13 -7.98 41.33
N LEU A 27 47.26 -8.87 41.79
CA LEU A 27 46.94 -9.13 43.20
C LEU A 27 46.76 -10.65 43.24
N GLN A 28 47.82 -11.43 43.48
CA GLN A 28 48.27 -11.91 44.79
C GLN A 28 47.10 -12.38 45.66
N ILE A 29 46.81 -13.66 45.50
CA ILE A 29 46.01 -14.48 46.40
C ILE A 29 46.91 -14.75 47.61
N SER A 30 46.62 -14.10 48.73
CA SER A 30 47.10 -14.54 50.03
C SER A 30 46.28 -15.75 50.44
N ASN A 31 46.94 -16.88 50.71
CA ASN A 31 46.56 -17.84 51.74
C ASN A 31 47.78 -18.70 52.03
N ASN A 32 48.52 -18.29 53.06
CA ASN A 32 49.51 -19.12 53.72
C ASN A 32 48.77 -20.09 54.64
N LEU A 33 48.96 -21.39 54.44
CA LEU A 33 49.23 -22.32 55.54
C LEU A 33 49.96 -23.52 54.94
N HIS A 34 51.28 -23.49 55.09
CA HIS A 34 52.18 -24.61 54.84
C HIS A 34 52.70 -25.08 56.20
N GLY A 35 52.71 -26.40 56.40
CA GLY A 35 53.45 -27.02 57.48
C GLY A 35 52.80 -28.30 57.97
N GLU A 36 52.98 -29.40 57.24
CA GLU A 36 53.68 -30.56 57.80
C GLU A 36 54.55 -31.18 56.69
N GLU A 37 55.78 -31.44 57.09
CA GLU A 37 56.96 -31.84 56.34
C GLU A 37 57.06 -33.38 56.51
N ILE A 38 57.34 -34.19 55.51
CA ILE A 38 58.67 -34.77 55.18
C ILE A 38 58.38 -35.98 54.24
N ASN A 39 59.35 -36.28 53.35
CA ASN A 39 59.56 -37.49 52.50
C ASN A 39 59.25 -37.27 51.00
N SER A 40 60.27 -37.05 50.15
CA SER A 40 61.10 -38.09 49.48
C SER A 40 60.19 -39.06 48.69
N GLY A 41 60.16 -39.05 47.36
CA GLY A 41 61.27 -39.36 46.46
C GLY A 41 61.00 -40.75 45.87
N MET A 42 60.86 -40.84 44.52
CA MET A 42 60.63 -42.06 43.72
C MET A 42 59.20 -42.63 43.83
N GLN A 43 58.53 -43.18 42.81
CA GLN A 43 58.94 -43.70 41.50
C GLN A 43 57.66 -43.86 40.62
N GLU A 44 57.85 -43.86 39.30
CA GLU A 44 57.18 -44.73 38.32
C GLU A 44 55.69 -45.12 38.51
N SER A 45 54.85 -44.73 37.56
CA SER A 45 54.39 -45.73 36.57
C SER A 45 53.70 -45.06 35.38
N LEU A 46 54.23 -45.46 34.25
CA LEU A 46 53.73 -45.34 32.90
C LEU A 46 52.42 -46.11 32.77
N VAL A 47 51.42 -45.50 32.11
CA VAL A 47 50.43 -46.18 31.24
C VAL A 47 49.44 -47.12 31.93
N GLN A 48 48.21 -46.62 32.12
CA GLN A 48 46.95 -47.24 31.66
C GLN A 48 45.80 -46.52 32.35
N ASP A 49 45.21 -45.54 31.67
CA ASP A 49 43.75 -45.38 31.64
C ASP A 49 43.40 -44.28 30.65
N ASN A 50 43.67 -44.63 29.39
CA ASN A 50 43.04 -44.04 28.23
C ASN A 50 41.84 -44.91 27.86
N LEU A 51 40.78 -44.96 28.68
CA LEU A 51 39.50 -45.47 28.21
C LEU A 51 38.38 -44.69 28.90
N GLN A 52 37.54 -44.06 28.08
CA GLN A 52 36.26 -43.43 28.44
C GLN A 52 36.34 -42.00 29.00
N LEU A 53 36.64 -41.02 28.13
CA LEU A 53 35.88 -39.73 28.10
C LEU A 53 36.34 -38.75 27.00
N GLN A 54 37.35 -39.07 26.18
CA GLN A 54 37.85 -38.15 25.16
C GLN A 54 37.85 -38.75 23.77
N GLN A 55 36.72 -38.69 23.07
CA GLN A 55 36.66 -38.42 21.62
C GLN A 55 35.22 -38.56 21.11
N THR A 56 34.40 -37.54 21.38
CA THR A 56 33.51 -37.07 20.32
C THR A 56 34.29 -36.04 19.52
N HIS A 57 34.35 -36.24 18.21
CA HIS A 57 35.14 -35.48 17.25
C HIS A 57 34.74 -33.99 17.22
N SER A 58 35.17 -33.22 18.22
CA SER A 58 35.04 -31.77 18.21
C SER A 58 35.96 -31.23 17.12
N PRO A 59 35.45 -30.49 16.12
CA PRO A 59 36.28 -29.96 15.05
C PRO A 59 37.40 -29.13 15.68
N LYS A 60 38.66 -29.42 15.32
CA LYS A 60 39.82 -28.59 15.65
C LYS A 60 39.62 -27.21 15.02
N ILE A 61 38.83 -26.36 15.67
CA ILE A 61 38.47 -25.05 15.15
C ILE A 61 39.73 -24.20 15.13
N SER A 62 40.02 -23.59 13.97
CA SER A 62 41.10 -22.63 13.84
C SER A 62 41.00 -21.55 14.93
N LYS A 63 42.16 -21.08 15.41
CA LYS A 63 42.25 -19.98 16.39
C LYS A 63 41.38 -18.78 15.98
N ASN A 64 41.27 -18.50 14.67
CA ASN A 64 40.42 -17.45 14.12
C ASN A 64 38.91 -17.75 14.29
N LYS A 65 38.50 -19.00 14.01
CA LYS A 65 37.10 -19.44 14.18
C LYS A 65 36.69 -19.36 15.67
N LYS A 66 37.56 -19.76 16.59
CA LYS A 66 37.33 -19.60 18.04
C LYS A 66 37.16 -18.14 18.44
N ARG A 67 38.00 -17.24 17.91
CA ARG A 67 37.86 -15.78 18.13
C ARG A 67 36.54 -15.23 17.59
N LYS A 68 36.14 -15.61 16.38
CA LYS A 68 34.86 -15.19 15.77
C LYS A 68 33.65 -15.67 16.57
N MET A 69 33.64 -16.93 16.99
CA MET A 69 32.57 -17.50 17.81
C MET A 69 32.46 -16.82 19.18
N LYS A 70 33.59 -16.53 19.83
CA LYS A 70 33.61 -15.75 21.09
C LYS A 70 33.03 -14.35 20.90
N LYS A 71 33.37 -13.66 19.80
CA LYS A 71 32.82 -12.33 19.47
C LYS A 71 31.32 -12.39 19.20
N LYS A 72 30.83 -13.41 18.48
CA LYS A 72 29.40 -13.65 18.23
C LYS A 72 28.64 -13.84 19.54
N ARG A 73 29.09 -14.77 20.39
CA ARG A 73 28.48 -15.05 21.70
C ARG A 73 28.47 -13.83 22.62
N GLN A 74 29.52 -13.02 22.62
CA GLN A 74 29.55 -11.76 23.39
C GLN A 74 28.54 -10.72 22.88
N LYS A 75 28.40 -10.57 21.56
CA LYS A 75 27.40 -9.64 20.97
C LYS A 75 25.98 -10.07 21.29
N GLU A 76 25.73 -11.37 21.21
CA GLU A 76 24.44 -11.98 21.54
C GLU A 76 24.09 -11.86 23.02
N LYS A 77 25.04 -12.14 23.93
CA LYS A 77 24.85 -11.92 25.38
C LYS A 77 24.49 -10.46 25.69
N LYS A 78 25.13 -9.50 25.02
CA LYS A 78 24.77 -8.07 25.17
C LYS A 78 23.39 -7.74 24.61
N ARG A 79 22.96 -8.38 23.51
CA ARG A 79 21.60 -8.20 22.94
C ARG A 79 20.54 -8.77 23.88
N ALA A 80 20.76 -9.96 24.43
CA ALA A 80 19.85 -10.61 25.38
C ALA A 80 19.71 -9.81 26.69
N ALA A 81 20.80 -9.19 27.15
CA ALA A 81 20.77 -8.31 28.33
C ALA A 81 20.21 -6.90 28.02
N GLY A 82 19.76 -6.60 26.80
CA GLY A 82 19.24 -5.28 26.43
C GLY A 82 20.29 -4.16 26.30
N LEU A 83 21.57 -4.44 26.57
CA LEU A 83 22.67 -3.45 26.50
C LEU A 83 23.06 -3.04 25.07
N VAL A 84 22.54 -3.70 24.04
CA VAL A 84 22.70 -3.24 22.65
C VAL A 84 21.52 -2.35 22.34
N THR A 85 21.77 -1.04 22.30
CA THR A 85 20.84 -0.04 21.79
C THR A 85 20.40 -0.47 20.40
N LYS A 86 19.14 -0.93 20.28
CA LYS A 86 18.50 -1.08 18.98
C LYS A 86 18.47 0.32 18.39
N THR A 87 19.20 0.54 17.30
CA THR A 87 19.00 1.74 16.49
C THR A 87 17.53 1.68 16.08
N THR A 88 16.72 2.58 16.60
CA THR A 88 15.33 2.76 16.17
C THR A 88 15.36 3.08 14.69
N SER A 89 15.27 2.05 13.85
CA SER A 89 14.89 2.22 12.45
C SER A 89 13.49 2.79 12.50
N VAL A 90 13.38 4.09 12.26
CA VAL A 90 12.10 4.74 12.00
C VAL A 90 11.60 4.05 10.73
N ASP A 91 10.60 3.20 10.90
CA ASP A 91 9.92 2.56 9.78
C ASP A 91 9.12 3.66 9.10
N PHE A 92 9.62 4.14 7.96
CA PHE A 92 9.03 5.24 7.22
C PHE A 92 7.83 4.69 6.44
N THR A 93 6.83 4.21 7.16
CA THR A 93 5.58 3.76 6.57
C THR A 93 4.81 5.00 6.19
N TYR A 94 4.87 5.33 4.91
CA TYR A 94 4.02 6.34 4.28
C TYR A 94 2.57 6.03 4.62
N GLN A 95 1.97 6.78 5.55
CA GLN A 95 0.54 6.87 5.67
C GLN A 95 0.08 7.87 4.62
N PRO A 96 -0.63 7.45 3.56
CA PRO A 96 -1.27 8.40 2.69
C PRO A 96 -2.28 9.19 3.53
N ASP A 97 -2.10 10.52 3.57
CA ASP A 97 -3.08 11.43 4.13
C ASP A 97 -4.40 11.21 3.38
N LYS A 98 -5.35 10.53 4.04
CA LYS A 98 -6.67 10.19 3.50
C LYS A 98 -7.42 11.43 3.02
N ASN A 99 -7.04 12.60 3.51
CA ASN A 99 -7.73 13.86 3.25
C ASN A 99 -7.27 14.57 1.96
N ASN A 100 -6.13 14.19 1.36
CA ASN A 100 -5.61 14.87 0.17
C ASN A 100 -5.66 13.99 -1.10
N ARG A 101 -5.82 12.67 -0.94
CA ARG A 101 -6.05 11.77 -2.08
C ARG A 101 -7.51 11.81 -2.55
N GLU A 102 -8.46 12.09 -1.67
CA GLU A 102 -9.90 12.07 -2.03
C GLU A 102 -10.32 13.26 -2.90
N GLU A 103 -9.77 14.48 -2.70
CA GLU A 103 -10.10 15.62 -3.57
C GLU A 103 -9.45 15.53 -4.96
N ALA A 104 -8.15 15.18 -5.03
CA ALA A 104 -7.45 15.15 -6.32
C ALA A 104 -7.70 13.86 -7.12
N ALA A 105 -7.96 12.71 -6.47
CA ALA A 105 -8.35 11.49 -7.16
C ALA A 105 -9.85 11.45 -7.46
N GLY A 106 -10.69 12.08 -6.62
CA GLY A 106 -12.12 12.19 -6.86
C GLY A 106 -12.44 12.99 -8.12
N LEU A 107 -11.73 14.10 -8.36
CA LEU A 107 -11.96 14.93 -9.56
C LEU A 107 -11.56 14.22 -10.86
N LYS A 108 -10.42 13.49 -10.86
CA LYS A 108 -10.00 12.68 -12.03
C LYS A 108 -10.97 11.53 -12.31
N ASP A 109 -11.43 10.87 -11.25
CA ASP A 109 -12.40 9.78 -11.34
C ASP A 109 -13.76 10.32 -11.83
N THR A 110 -14.19 11.52 -11.44
CA THR A 110 -15.42 12.12 -11.97
C THR A 110 -15.32 12.48 -13.45
N ASP A 111 -14.17 12.97 -13.90
CA ASP A 111 -13.95 13.31 -15.30
C ASP A 111 -13.97 12.06 -16.19
N GLU A 112 -13.24 11.01 -15.81
CA GLU A 112 -13.24 9.72 -16.53
C GLU A 112 -14.65 9.09 -16.56
N LYS A 113 -15.39 9.18 -15.44
CA LYS A 113 -16.78 8.74 -15.39
C LYS A 113 -17.65 9.54 -16.35
N THR A 114 -17.49 10.87 -16.38
CA THR A 114 -18.26 11.78 -17.24
C THR A 114 -18.03 11.45 -18.72
N ASP A 115 -16.77 11.29 -19.14
CA ASP A 115 -16.43 10.94 -20.52
C ASP A 115 -17.07 9.59 -20.90
N SER A 116 -16.98 8.58 -20.02
CA SER A 116 -17.57 7.27 -20.32
C SER A 116 -19.10 7.23 -20.24
N ILE A 117 -19.74 8.19 -19.56
CA ILE A 117 -21.19 8.40 -19.58
C ILE A 117 -21.59 9.07 -20.90
N LEU A 118 -20.82 10.08 -21.32
CA LEU A 118 -21.05 10.81 -22.56
C LEU A 118 -21.04 9.85 -23.76
N ASP A 119 -20.00 9.02 -23.87
CA ASP A 119 -19.90 8.00 -24.92
C ASP A 119 -21.11 7.05 -24.92
N PHE A 120 -21.52 6.58 -23.74
CA PHE A 120 -22.65 5.67 -23.58
C PHE A 120 -23.99 6.31 -23.96
N LEU A 121 -24.24 7.54 -23.49
CA LEU A 121 -25.48 8.25 -23.77
C LEU A 121 -25.56 8.67 -25.24
N GLN A 122 -24.43 9.09 -25.82
CA GLN A 122 -24.35 9.40 -27.25
C GLN A 122 -24.65 8.17 -28.10
N ALA A 123 -24.07 7.01 -27.79
CA ALA A 123 -24.38 5.76 -28.47
C ALA A 123 -25.85 5.35 -28.28
N THR A 124 -26.37 5.45 -27.06
CA THR A 124 -27.77 5.14 -26.75
C THR A 124 -28.72 6.05 -27.53
N GLN A 125 -28.42 7.34 -27.62
CA GLN A 125 -29.20 8.32 -28.37
C GLN A 125 -29.24 7.98 -29.86
N GLN A 126 -28.09 7.59 -30.44
CA GLN A 126 -28.03 7.19 -31.84
C GLN A 126 -28.91 5.98 -32.13
N ILE A 127 -28.86 4.95 -31.27
CA ILE A 127 -29.70 3.75 -31.40
C ILE A 127 -31.17 4.10 -31.21
N TYR A 128 -31.51 4.84 -30.15
CA TYR A 128 -32.88 5.26 -29.86
C TYR A 128 -33.50 6.00 -31.04
N PHE A 129 -32.81 6.99 -31.62
CA PHE A 129 -33.34 7.71 -32.77
C PHE A 129 -33.29 6.91 -34.07
N ALA A 130 -32.37 5.95 -34.22
CA ALA A 130 -32.40 5.05 -35.37
C ALA A 130 -33.66 4.16 -35.34
N ASP A 131 -33.98 3.57 -34.19
CA ASP A 131 -35.14 2.70 -34.00
C ASP A 131 -36.48 3.49 -34.03
N LYS A 132 -36.52 4.69 -33.45
CA LYS A 132 -37.73 5.52 -33.40
C LYS A 132 -38.02 6.27 -34.71
N LYS A 133 -37.08 6.35 -35.65
CA LYS A 133 -37.37 6.82 -37.03
C LYS A 133 -38.34 5.90 -37.76
N SER A 134 -38.46 4.62 -37.35
CA SER A 134 -39.38 3.65 -37.94
C SER A 134 -40.74 3.51 -37.23
N GLU A 135 -40.86 3.89 -35.96
CA GLU A 135 -42.11 3.83 -35.18
C GLU A 135 -42.38 5.18 -34.50
N CYS A 136 -43.04 6.07 -35.23
CA CYS A 136 -43.44 7.38 -34.74
C CYS A 136 -44.73 7.27 -33.92
N THR A 137 -44.61 7.14 -32.60
CA THR A 137 -45.65 7.50 -31.63
C THR A 137 -44.99 7.71 -30.27
N ASP A 138 -45.15 8.92 -29.73
CA ASP A 138 -44.69 9.41 -28.41
C ASP A 138 -43.24 9.93 -28.29
N ALA A 139 -43.05 11.18 -28.73
CA ALA A 139 -41.83 11.96 -28.59
C ALA A 139 -41.64 12.49 -27.14
N ALA A 140 -41.50 11.59 -26.16
CA ALA A 140 -41.11 11.97 -24.80
C ALA A 140 -39.67 12.50 -24.73
N VAL A 141 -38.83 12.15 -25.72
CA VAL A 141 -37.43 12.58 -25.84
C VAL A 141 -37.28 13.52 -27.03
N ASN A 142 -37.22 14.82 -26.76
CA ASN A 142 -36.89 15.82 -27.79
C ASN A 142 -35.41 15.67 -28.18
N SER A 143 -35.12 15.54 -29.47
CA SER A 143 -33.75 15.48 -29.99
C SER A 143 -32.91 16.70 -29.61
N ALA A 144 -33.51 17.88 -29.55
CA ALA A 144 -32.82 19.11 -29.16
C ALA A 144 -32.35 19.04 -27.70
N THR A 145 -33.26 18.69 -26.78
CA THR A 145 -32.97 18.56 -25.35
C THR A 145 -31.96 17.44 -25.05
N ALA A 146 -31.98 16.35 -25.83
CA ALA A 146 -31.00 15.28 -25.70
C ALA A 146 -29.58 15.72 -26.11
N GLN A 147 -29.45 16.53 -27.15
CA GLN A 147 -28.16 17.11 -27.54
C GLN A 147 -27.68 18.17 -26.51
N GLU A 148 -28.61 18.94 -25.95
CA GLU A 148 -28.30 19.89 -24.88
C GLU A 148 -27.77 19.21 -23.62
N LEU A 149 -28.35 18.06 -23.24
CA LEU A 149 -27.84 17.21 -22.16
C LEU A 149 -26.40 16.75 -22.41
N LEU A 150 -26.08 16.29 -23.63
CA LEU A 150 -24.73 15.87 -23.97
C LEU A 150 -23.74 17.04 -23.89
N LYS A 151 -24.12 18.21 -24.40
CA LYS A 151 -23.31 19.42 -24.30
C LYS A 151 -23.08 19.84 -22.84
N TYR A 152 -24.10 19.68 -21.99
CA TYR A 152 -23.99 19.96 -20.56
C TYR A 152 -23.05 18.99 -19.82
N LEU A 153 -22.99 17.73 -20.27
CA LEU A 153 -21.98 16.75 -19.82
C LEU A 153 -20.58 17.11 -20.31
N GLU A 154 -20.46 17.48 -21.59
CA GLU A 154 -19.19 17.90 -22.20
C GLU A 154 -18.59 19.14 -21.53
N SER A 155 -19.43 20.09 -21.12
CA SER A 155 -18.98 21.29 -20.39
C SER A 155 -18.56 21.04 -18.95
N ARG A 156 -18.72 19.80 -18.43
CA ARG A 156 -18.36 19.39 -17.05
C ARG A 156 -18.96 20.27 -15.96
N THR A 157 -20.12 20.87 -16.24
CA THR A 157 -20.85 21.77 -15.33
C THR A 157 -21.84 21.03 -14.41
N ILE A 158 -21.76 19.71 -14.37
CA ILE A 158 -22.69 18.84 -13.65
C ILE A 158 -22.19 18.59 -12.23
N SER A 159 -23.12 18.46 -11.29
CA SER A 159 -22.80 18.07 -9.92
C SER A 159 -22.16 16.68 -9.88
N SER A 160 -21.09 16.51 -9.10
CA SER A 160 -20.44 15.21 -8.93
C SER A 160 -21.41 14.11 -8.46
N SER A 161 -22.41 14.50 -7.66
CA SER A 161 -23.52 13.61 -7.27
C SER A 161 -24.22 13.04 -8.51
N ASP A 162 -24.67 13.88 -9.44
CA ASP A 162 -25.42 13.45 -10.62
C ASP A 162 -24.55 12.56 -11.53
N VAL A 163 -23.26 12.88 -11.67
CA VAL A 163 -22.30 12.03 -12.40
C VAL A 163 -22.22 10.64 -11.78
N THR A 164 -22.15 10.53 -10.45
CA THR A 164 -22.11 9.22 -9.78
C THR A 164 -23.40 8.42 -9.95
N HIS A 165 -24.57 9.09 -9.95
CA HIS A 165 -25.85 8.45 -10.20
C HIS A 165 -25.93 7.92 -11.64
N LEU A 166 -25.57 8.74 -12.64
CA LEU A 166 -25.56 8.33 -14.04
C LEU A 166 -24.56 7.19 -14.30
N HIS A 167 -23.38 7.25 -13.69
CA HIS A 167 -22.39 6.18 -13.79
C HIS A 167 -22.91 4.87 -13.19
N ARG A 168 -23.62 4.94 -12.05
CA ARG A 168 -24.27 3.78 -11.42
C ARG A 168 -25.34 3.19 -12.34
N LEU A 169 -26.19 4.02 -12.94
CA LEU A 169 -27.20 3.56 -13.91
C LEU A 169 -26.55 2.85 -15.10
N LYS A 170 -25.51 3.46 -15.70
CA LYS A 170 -24.73 2.83 -16.78
C LYS A 170 -24.19 1.46 -16.36
N SER A 171 -23.58 1.39 -15.18
CA SER A 171 -23.01 0.14 -14.66
C SER A 171 -24.08 -0.94 -14.50
N LEU A 172 -25.28 -0.59 -14.04
CA LEU A 172 -26.41 -1.52 -13.90
C LEU A 172 -26.95 -2.00 -15.25
N VAL A 173 -26.97 -1.15 -16.28
CA VAL A 173 -27.29 -1.55 -17.66
C VAL A 173 -26.29 -2.59 -18.16
N LEU A 174 -24.99 -2.36 -17.96
CA LEU A 174 -23.94 -3.30 -18.37
C LEU A 174 -24.01 -4.64 -17.63
N LEU A 175 -24.35 -4.60 -16.34
CA LEU A 175 -24.59 -5.79 -15.52
C LEU A 175 -25.95 -6.48 -15.82
N GLN A 176 -26.79 -5.87 -16.64
CA GLN A 176 -28.13 -6.34 -16.99
C GLN A 176 -29.04 -6.54 -15.77
N ASP A 177 -28.80 -5.82 -14.68
CA ASP A 177 -29.59 -5.90 -13.45
C ASP A 177 -30.80 -4.97 -13.52
N ILE A 178 -31.85 -5.45 -14.19
CA ILE A 178 -33.07 -4.67 -14.46
C ILE A 178 -33.77 -4.23 -13.16
N LYS A 179 -33.76 -5.07 -12.12
CA LYS A 179 -34.44 -4.78 -10.85
C LYS A 179 -33.78 -3.60 -10.16
N ARG A 180 -32.46 -3.68 -9.94
CA ARG A 180 -31.70 -2.59 -9.32
C ARG A 180 -31.64 -1.35 -10.20
N LEU A 181 -31.64 -1.51 -11.52
CA LEU A 181 -31.69 -0.39 -12.45
C LEU A 181 -32.98 0.42 -12.29
N LYS A 182 -34.15 -0.23 -12.19
CA LYS A 182 -35.43 0.46 -11.95
C LYS A 182 -35.43 1.25 -10.65
N ASP A 183 -34.92 0.67 -9.57
CA ASP A 183 -34.86 1.33 -8.27
C ASP A 183 -33.87 2.50 -8.27
N ALA A 184 -32.70 2.32 -8.87
CA ALA A 184 -31.70 3.37 -9.01
C ALA A 184 -32.20 4.53 -9.89
N LEU A 185 -33.03 4.25 -10.90
CA LEU A 185 -33.60 5.26 -11.79
C LEU A 185 -34.61 6.14 -11.06
N LYS A 186 -35.46 5.56 -10.19
CA LYS A 186 -36.34 6.32 -9.29
C LYS A 186 -35.54 7.22 -8.34
N GLN A 187 -34.50 6.68 -7.71
CA GLN A 187 -33.62 7.45 -6.82
C GLN A 187 -32.96 8.62 -7.55
N PHE A 188 -32.46 8.40 -8.77
CA PHE A 188 -31.90 9.47 -9.59
C PHE A 188 -32.91 10.56 -9.90
N GLN A 189 -34.15 10.22 -10.24
CA GLN A 189 -35.20 11.20 -10.52
C GLN A 189 -35.55 12.06 -9.30
N GLU A 190 -35.51 11.50 -8.09
CA GLU A 190 -35.80 12.20 -6.84
C GLU A 190 -34.63 13.05 -6.34
N GLN A 191 -33.39 12.62 -6.59
CA GLN A 191 -32.18 13.21 -6.00
C GLN A 191 -31.34 14.05 -6.98
N SER A 192 -31.67 14.02 -8.28
CA SER A 192 -30.94 14.75 -9.32
C SER A 192 -31.02 16.26 -9.11
N MET A 193 -29.87 16.93 -9.18
CA MET A 193 -29.79 18.39 -9.23
C MET A 193 -29.80 18.93 -10.66
N MET A 194 -29.88 18.06 -11.67
CA MET A 194 -29.96 18.45 -13.08
C MET A 194 -31.31 19.07 -13.41
N LEU A 195 -31.34 19.87 -14.48
CA LEU A 195 -32.58 20.41 -15.02
C LEU A 195 -33.61 19.29 -15.24
N PRO A 196 -34.91 19.53 -14.95
CA PRO A 196 -35.93 18.50 -15.01
C PRO A 196 -36.07 17.90 -16.41
N ASP A 197 -35.85 18.69 -17.46
CA ASP A 197 -35.93 18.21 -18.84
C ASP A 197 -34.75 17.31 -19.21
N HIS A 198 -33.55 17.63 -18.72
CA HIS A 198 -32.37 16.78 -18.84
C HIS A 198 -32.56 15.45 -18.10
N THR A 199 -33.10 15.52 -16.87
CA THR A 199 -33.42 14.34 -16.07
C THR A 199 -34.42 13.44 -16.81
N LYS A 200 -35.51 14.01 -17.35
CA LYS A 200 -36.52 13.26 -18.15
C LYS A 200 -35.92 12.58 -19.37
N VAL A 201 -35.03 13.24 -20.09
CA VAL A 201 -34.36 12.65 -21.25
C VAL A 201 -33.46 11.50 -20.83
N ALA A 202 -32.60 11.69 -19.82
CA ALA A 202 -31.74 10.64 -19.30
C ALA A 202 -32.56 9.43 -18.83
N THR A 203 -33.61 9.64 -18.03
CA THR A 203 -34.48 8.57 -17.55
C THR A 203 -35.18 7.83 -18.69
N SER A 204 -35.64 8.54 -19.72
CA SER A 204 -36.26 7.92 -20.90
C SER A 204 -35.27 7.05 -21.69
N LEU A 205 -34.01 7.49 -21.85
CA LEU A 205 -32.98 6.70 -22.50
C LEU A 205 -32.66 5.42 -21.71
N PHE A 206 -32.54 5.50 -20.39
CA PHE A 206 -32.37 4.29 -19.55
C PHE A 206 -33.61 3.40 -19.53
N HIS A 207 -34.80 3.97 -19.63
CA HIS A 207 -36.05 3.21 -19.72
C HIS A 207 -36.11 2.41 -21.02
N TYR A 208 -35.68 3.00 -22.14
CA TYR A 208 -35.56 2.31 -23.44
C TYR A 208 -34.63 1.08 -23.36
N TRP A 209 -33.52 1.15 -22.62
CA TRP A 209 -32.70 -0.03 -22.35
C TRP A 209 -33.47 -1.14 -21.61
N ILE A 210 -34.32 -0.77 -20.65
CA ILE A 210 -35.12 -1.73 -19.87
C ILE A 210 -36.21 -2.38 -20.71
N THR A 211 -36.86 -1.64 -21.60
CA THR A 211 -38.00 -2.12 -22.39
C THR A 211 -37.60 -2.84 -23.66
N ASP A 212 -36.63 -2.29 -24.40
CA ASP A 212 -36.41 -2.68 -25.79
C ASP A 212 -35.09 -3.43 -25.98
N ILE A 213 -34.02 -3.05 -25.25
CA ILE A 213 -32.69 -3.64 -25.49
C ILE A 213 -32.40 -4.86 -24.59
N LEU A 214 -32.55 -4.70 -23.27
CA LEU A 214 -32.19 -5.76 -22.31
C LEU A 214 -33.06 -7.02 -22.43
N PRO A 215 -34.40 -6.94 -22.61
CA PRO A 215 -35.24 -8.13 -22.73
C PRO A 215 -34.88 -8.98 -23.94
N VAL A 216 -34.59 -8.37 -25.08
CA VAL A 216 -34.21 -9.07 -26.33
C VAL A 216 -32.91 -9.86 -26.14
N ARG A 217 -31.96 -9.31 -25.39
CA ARG A 217 -30.65 -9.95 -25.15
C ARG A 217 -30.70 -11.14 -24.19
N ASN A 218 -31.70 -11.21 -23.32
CA ASN A 218 -31.88 -12.29 -22.35
C ASN A 218 -32.65 -13.51 -22.90
N THR A 219 -33.09 -13.46 -24.15
CA THR A 219 -33.86 -14.54 -24.81
C THR A 219 -33.02 -15.45 -25.71
N LYS A 220 -31.69 -15.32 -25.66
CA LYS A 220 -30.73 -16.19 -26.36
C LYS A 220 -29.97 -17.06 -25.36
#